data_AF-A0A943BJ18-F1
#
_entry.id   AF-A0A943BJ18-F1
#
_cell.length_a   1.000
_cell.length_b   1.000
_cell.length_c   1.000
_cell.angle_alpha   90.00
_cell.angle_beta   90.00
_cell.angle_gamma   90.00
#
_symmetry.space_group_name_H-M   'P 1'
#
loop_
_entity.id
_entity.type
_entity.pdbx_description
1 polymer ?
#
loop_
_entity_poly.entity_id
_entity_poly.type
_entity_poly.pdbx_seq_one_letter_code
_entity_poly.pdbx_strand_id
1 'polypeptide(L)'
;MNALVLDYEQVLIGKNKSISPFNFYGAAPGGANEKKALQCIQYALEELLGWDIQKSREQFDSYMIHLLKLERLVEYIIFPPEIEFGDPCYILSLIYPSEIHLNQKQLIEEMYQRVIDGTGQFPREYFLGQKGFYRFCVCLCYLISNYKPFSDIEELFEFFSTSEGRQFLDDYRLKTPMEHLNIDLLKCLETITSDNEDSGLYYAYYKFKTEWRKQLSAEESNE
;
A
#
# COMPACT_ATOMS: atom_id res chain seq x y z
N MET A 1 -5.95 34.07 -11.31
CA MET A 1 -6.84 33.44 -10.30
C MET A 1 -7.37 32.15 -10.93
N ASN A 2 -7.15 30.99 -10.30
CA ASN A 2 -7.45 29.67 -10.86
C ASN A 2 -8.98 29.47 -10.94
N ALA A 3 -9.52 29.05 -12.08
CA ALA A 3 -10.97 28.87 -12.28
C ALA A 3 -11.59 27.91 -11.24
N LEU A 4 -10.82 26.90 -10.81
CA LEU A 4 -11.23 25.97 -9.76
C LEU A 4 -11.42 26.66 -8.41
N VAL A 5 -10.52 27.57 -8.02
CA VAL A 5 -10.59 28.28 -6.73
C VAL A 5 -11.84 29.18 -6.69
N LEU A 6 -12.11 29.90 -7.79
CA LEU A 6 -13.30 30.74 -7.90
C LEU A 6 -14.59 29.94 -7.74
N ASP A 7 -14.67 28.78 -8.41
CA ASP A 7 -15.84 27.91 -8.31
C ASP A 7 -15.97 27.29 -6.91
N TYR A 8 -14.86 26.87 -6.30
CA TYR A 8 -14.80 26.42 -4.91
C TYR A 8 -15.31 27.49 -3.94
N GLU A 9 -14.89 28.74 -4.06
CA GLU A 9 -15.39 29.84 -3.23
C GLU A 9 -16.91 30.04 -3.38
N GLN A 10 -17.45 29.93 -4.61
CA GLN A 10 -18.91 30.00 -4.82
C GLN A 10 -19.64 28.85 -4.11
N VAL A 11 -19.05 27.66 -4.06
CA VAL A 11 -19.59 26.51 -3.33
C VAL A 11 -19.53 26.74 -1.83
N LEU A 12 -18.40 27.25 -1.33
CA LEU A 12 -18.18 27.52 0.08
C LEU A 12 -19.24 28.47 0.64
N ILE A 13 -19.48 29.59 -0.04
CA ILE A 13 -20.51 30.60 0.34
C ILE A 13 -21.94 30.19 -0.02
N GLY A 14 -22.15 29.00 -0.60
CA GLY A 14 -23.47 28.43 -0.87
C GLY A 14 -24.18 28.98 -2.12
N LYS A 15 -23.47 29.69 -3.01
CA LYS A 15 -24.03 30.10 -4.31
C LYS A 15 -24.12 28.92 -5.27
N ASN A 16 -23.12 28.04 -5.27
CA ASN A 16 -23.12 26.80 -6.06
C ASN A 16 -23.30 25.59 -5.14
N LYS A 17 -23.94 24.53 -5.64
CA LYS A 17 -24.17 23.29 -4.87
C LYS A 17 -22.92 22.40 -4.79
N SER A 18 -22.10 22.41 -5.83
CA SER A 18 -20.93 21.53 -5.95
C SER A 18 -19.92 22.14 -6.91
N ILE A 19 -18.65 21.72 -6.78
CA ILE A 19 -17.58 22.12 -7.70
C ILE A 19 -17.85 21.49 -9.07
N SER A 20 -17.76 22.30 -10.11
CA SER A 20 -17.97 21.92 -11.49
C SER A 20 -16.93 20.88 -11.96
N PRO A 21 -17.38 19.73 -12.50
CA PRO A 21 -16.47 18.73 -13.09
C PRO A 21 -15.64 19.28 -14.25
N PHE A 22 -16.07 20.37 -14.90
CA PHE A 22 -15.33 21.00 -16.00
C PHE A 22 -14.00 21.63 -15.58
N ASN A 23 -13.77 21.80 -14.27
CA ASN A 23 -12.47 22.20 -13.75
C ASN A 23 -11.42 21.08 -13.85
N PHE A 24 -11.86 19.84 -14.09
CA PHE A 24 -11.05 18.63 -14.13
C PHE A 24 -11.00 18.03 -15.54
N TYR A 25 -9.93 17.28 -15.81
CA TYR A 25 -9.77 16.50 -17.04
C TYR A 25 -10.52 15.18 -16.90
N GLY A 26 -11.85 15.26 -17.01
CA GLY A 26 -12.75 14.11 -16.82
C GLY A 26 -13.01 13.74 -15.36
N ALA A 27 -13.51 12.52 -15.15
CA ALA A 27 -13.93 12.03 -13.84
C ALA A 27 -12.88 11.17 -13.11
N ALA A 28 -11.77 10.83 -13.77
CA ALA A 28 -10.78 9.94 -13.18
C ALA A 28 -9.92 10.68 -12.12
N PRO A 29 -9.66 10.06 -10.95
CA PRO A 29 -8.75 10.58 -9.95
C PRO A 29 -7.29 10.47 -10.39
N GLY A 30 -6.39 11.15 -9.68
CA GLY A 30 -4.95 11.10 -9.91
C GLY A 30 -4.42 12.14 -10.89
N GLY A 31 -3.10 12.09 -11.11
CA GLY A 31 -2.41 12.89 -12.11
C GLY A 31 -2.70 14.39 -12.00
N ALA A 32 -3.12 15.00 -13.12
CA ALA A 32 -3.40 16.43 -13.16
C ALA A 32 -4.64 16.83 -12.32
N ASN A 33 -5.61 15.92 -12.14
CA ASN A 33 -6.82 16.20 -11.36
C ASN A 33 -6.50 16.22 -9.86
N GLU A 34 -5.72 15.24 -9.39
CA GLU A 34 -5.21 15.20 -8.01
C GLU A 34 -4.39 16.44 -7.69
N LYS A 35 -3.45 16.83 -8.57
CA LYS A 35 -2.66 18.05 -8.36
C LYS A 35 -3.53 19.29 -8.22
N LYS A 36 -4.58 19.43 -9.06
CA LYS A 36 -5.54 20.54 -8.96
C LYS A 36 -6.34 20.50 -7.66
N ALA A 37 -6.79 19.31 -7.25
CA ALA A 37 -7.52 19.13 -6.01
C ALA A 37 -6.67 19.51 -4.79
N LEU A 38 -5.44 18.98 -4.70
CA LEU A 38 -4.50 19.28 -3.63
C LEU A 38 -4.16 20.78 -3.56
N GLN A 39 -3.94 21.45 -4.69
CA GLN A 39 -3.72 22.90 -4.72
C GLN A 39 -4.91 23.70 -4.20
N CYS A 40 -6.14 23.26 -4.49
CA CYS A 40 -7.33 23.92 -4.01
C CYS A 40 -7.58 23.67 -2.52
N ILE A 41 -7.25 22.46 -2.02
CA ILE A 41 -7.28 22.15 -0.59
C ILE A 41 -6.22 22.98 0.14
N GLN A 42 -5.00 23.05 -0.37
CA GLN A 42 -3.93 23.88 0.19
C GLN A 42 -4.35 25.36 0.27
N TYR A 43 -4.94 25.90 -0.80
CA TYR A 43 -5.51 27.25 -0.80
C TYR A 43 -6.54 27.45 0.32
N ALA A 44 -7.43 26.48 0.56
CA ALA A 44 -8.40 26.57 1.64
C ALA A 44 -7.74 26.63 3.02
N LEU A 45 -6.66 25.86 3.24
CA LEU A 45 -5.94 25.86 4.52
C LEU A 45 -5.12 27.14 4.71
N GLU A 46 -4.33 27.54 3.72
CA GLU A 46 -3.35 28.61 3.85
C GLU A 46 -3.97 30.00 3.65
N GLU A 47 -4.77 30.18 2.60
CA GLU A 47 -5.26 31.51 2.21
C GLU A 47 -6.60 31.85 2.85
N LEU A 48 -7.52 30.87 3.00
CA LEU A 48 -8.82 31.12 3.62
C LEU A 48 -8.78 31.04 5.15
N LEU A 49 -8.10 30.03 5.70
CA LEU A 49 -8.00 29.85 7.16
C LEU A 49 -6.76 30.50 7.77
N GLY A 50 -5.76 30.87 6.96
CA GLY A 50 -4.50 31.42 7.46
C GLY A 50 -3.68 30.40 8.25
N TRP A 51 -3.83 29.10 7.97
CA TRP A 51 -3.13 28.04 8.70
C TRP A 51 -1.75 27.82 8.11
N ASP A 52 -0.78 27.63 8.99
CA ASP A 52 0.51 27.05 8.64
C ASP A 52 0.45 25.51 8.70
N ILE A 53 1.57 24.87 8.38
CA ILE A 53 1.68 23.40 8.35
C ILE A 53 1.41 22.81 9.73
N GLN A 54 1.90 23.44 10.81
CA GLN A 54 1.71 22.92 12.16
C GLN A 54 0.22 22.92 12.53
N LYS A 55 -0.45 24.05 12.33
CA LYS A 55 -1.87 24.17 12.62
C LYS A 55 -2.71 23.25 11.74
N SER A 56 -2.33 23.09 10.47
CA SER A 56 -2.97 22.14 9.57
C SER A 56 -2.87 20.71 10.09
N ARG A 57 -1.71 20.28 10.59
CA ARG A 57 -1.54 18.94 11.19
C ARG A 57 -2.39 18.73 12.43
N GLU A 58 -2.55 19.77 13.25
CA GLU A 58 -3.28 19.67 14.52
C GLU A 58 -4.80 19.74 14.34
N GLN A 59 -5.28 20.43 13.31
CA GLN A 59 -6.68 20.82 13.18
C GLN A 59 -7.38 20.29 11.91
N PHE A 60 -6.65 19.86 10.88
CA PHE A 60 -7.27 19.33 9.67
C PHE A 60 -7.70 17.88 9.88
N ASP A 61 -9.00 17.68 10.02
CA ASP A 61 -9.65 16.40 10.21
C ASP A 61 -10.83 16.21 9.25
N SER A 62 -11.54 15.08 9.35
CA SER A 62 -12.73 14.81 8.52
C SER A 62 -13.84 15.85 8.71
N TYR A 63 -13.95 16.44 9.90
CA TYR A 63 -14.90 17.53 10.15
C TYR A 63 -14.54 18.76 9.32
N MET A 64 -13.26 19.13 9.26
CA MET A 64 -12.78 20.24 8.43
C MET A 64 -13.01 19.98 6.94
N ILE A 65 -12.82 18.75 6.45
CA ILE A 65 -13.14 18.38 5.07
C ILE A 65 -14.61 18.70 4.74
N HIS A 66 -15.54 18.35 5.63
CA HIS A 66 -16.97 18.63 5.46
C HIS A 66 -17.31 20.11 5.64
N LEU A 67 -16.77 20.76 6.67
CA LEU A 67 -17.02 22.17 6.96
C LEU A 67 -16.60 23.07 5.79
N LEU A 68 -15.46 22.74 5.18
CA LEU A 68 -14.90 23.46 4.04
C LEU A 68 -15.48 22.98 2.69
N LYS A 69 -16.37 21.98 2.67
CA LYS A 69 -16.97 21.40 1.45
C LYS A 69 -15.94 20.88 0.44
N LEU A 70 -14.91 20.18 0.94
CA LEU A 70 -13.78 19.68 0.15
C LEU A 70 -14.01 18.27 -0.42
N GLU A 71 -15.14 17.63 -0.14
CA GLU A 71 -15.40 16.22 -0.46
C GLU A 71 -15.20 15.92 -1.95
N ARG A 72 -15.71 16.82 -2.81
CA ARG A 72 -15.57 16.67 -4.26
C ARG A 72 -14.11 16.75 -4.73
N LEU A 73 -13.25 17.48 -4.02
CA LEU A 73 -11.82 17.54 -4.32
C LEU A 73 -11.13 16.24 -3.88
N VAL A 74 -11.51 15.72 -2.70
CA VAL A 74 -10.98 14.46 -2.16
C VAL A 74 -11.24 13.28 -3.09
N GLU A 75 -12.38 13.26 -3.79
CA GLU A 75 -12.69 12.24 -4.82
C GLU A 75 -11.68 12.17 -5.97
N TYR A 76 -10.90 13.22 -6.22
CA TYR A 76 -9.86 13.23 -7.26
C TYR A 76 -8.48 12.77 -6.76
N ILE A 77 -8.34 12.43 -5.48
CA ILE A 77 -7.09 11.94 -4.87
C ILE A 77 -7.06 10.42 -4.88
N ILE A 78 -5.93 9.82 -5.25
CA ILE A 78 -5.70 8.37 -5.19
C ILE A 78 -5.18 8.00 -3.82
N PHE A 79 -5.99 7.27 -3.05
CA PHE A 79 -5.58 6.71 -1.77
C PHE A 79 -4.95 5.31 -1.98
N PRO A 80 -3.81 5.02 -1.33
CA PRO A 80 -3.27 3.67 -1.31
C PRO A 80 -4.20 2.78 -0.47
N PRO A 81 -4.28 1.47 -0.76
CA PRO A 81 -5.23 0.57 -0.11
C PRO A 81 -4.99 0.43 1.41
N GLU A 82 -3.80 0.77 1.90
CA GLU A 82 -3.43 0.79 3.32
C GLU A 82 -4.08 1.94 4.10
N ILE A 83 -4.56 2.98 3.40
CA ILE A 83 -5.08 4.23 3.94
C ILE A 83 -6.58 4.34 3.66
N GLU A 84 -7.34 4.84 4.64
CA GLU A 84 -8.76 5.09 4.49
C GLU A 84 -9.03 6.23 3.49
N PHE A 85 -10.11 6.10 2.72
CA PHE A 85 -10.50 7.15 1.79
C PHE A 85 -10.80 8.46 2.54
N GLY A 86 -10.15 9.53 2.13
CA GLY A 86 -10.29 10.84 2.76
C GLY A 86 -9.48 11.04 4.03
N ASP A 87 -8.52 10.15 4.33
CA ASP A 87 -7.63 10.29 5.49
C ASP A 87 -6.93 11.67 5.47
N PRO A 88 -7.15 12.53 6.48
CA PRO A 88 -6.61 13.88 6.51
C PRO A 88 -5.08 13.90 6.58
N CYS A 89 -4.46 12.95 7.30
CA CYS A 89 -3.01 12.87 7.43
C CYS A 89 -2.36 12.55 6.08
N TYR A 90 -2.94 11.64 5.31
CA TYR A 90 -2.52 11.31 3.95
C TYR A 90 -2.64 12.50 3.01
N ILE A 91 -3.78 13.20 3.03
CA ILE A 91 -3.97 14.41 2.21
C ILE A 91 -2.89 15.45 2.55
N LEU A 92 -2.64 15.70 3.84
CA LEU A 92 -1.58 16.62 4.25
C LEU A 92 -0.18 16.16 3.84
N SER A 93 0.10 14.84 3.84
CA SER A 93 1.37 14.31 3.34
C SER A 93 1.61 14.58 1.85
N LEU A 94 0.54 14.70 1.07
CA LEU A 94 0.62 15.05 -0.35
C LEU A 94 0.80 16.56 -0.56
N ILE A 95 0.24 17.39 0.33
CA ILE A 95 0.38 18.86 0.28
C ILE A 95 1.75 19.30 0.82
N TYR A 96 2.22 18.69 1.91
CA TYR A 96 3.44 19.02 2.65
C TYR A 96 4.42 17.84 2.72
N PRO A 97 4.93 17.35 1.58
CA PRO A 97 5.74 16.13 1.53
C PRO A 97 7.10 16.25 2.22
N SER A 98 7.64 17.47 2.38
CA SER A 98 8.91 17.72 3.08
C SER A 98 8.80 17.66 4.61
N GLU A 99 7.59 17.74 5.15
CA GLU A 99 7.32 17.85 6.59
C GLU A 99 6.56 16.65 7.11
N ILE A 100 5.73 16.02 6.26
CA ILE A 100 4.88 14.89 6.60
C ILE A 100 5.26 13.72 5.70
N HIS A 101 6.12 12.86 6.23
CA HIS A 101 6.60 11.68 5.53
C HIS A 101 5.78 10.47 5.94
N LEU A 102 5.11 9.85 4.97
CA LEU A 102 4.50 8.54 5.15
C LEU A 102 5.44 7.44 4.66
N ASN A 103 5.75 6.51 5.55
CA ASN A 103 6.56 5.35 5.22
C ASN A 103 5.67 4.25 4.65
N GLN A 104 5.72 4.03 3.34
CA GLN A 104 4.91 3.00 2.67
C GLN A 104 5.15 1.60 3.27
N LYS A 105 6.38 1.26 3.63
CA LYS A 105 6.69 -0.04 4.27
C LYS A 105 5.92 -0.17 5.59
N GLN A 106 5.95 0.87 6.42
CA GLN A 106 5.25 0.89 7.70
C GLN A 106 3.73 0.74 7.53
N LEU A 107 3.13 1.41 6.54
CA LEU A 107 1.69 1.27 6.25
C LEU A 107 1.31 -0.16 5.88
N ILE A 108 2.16 -0.85 5.11
CA ILE A 108 1.96 -2.26 4.74
C ILE A 108 2.10 -3.15 5.98
N GLU A 109 3.09 -2.90 6.83
CA GLU A 109 3.30 -3.64 8.09
C GLU A 109 2.13 -3.46 9.06
N GLU A 110 1.62 -2.24 9.25
CA GLU A 110 0.45 -1.95 10.09
C GLU A 110 -0.82 -2.60 9.55
N MET A 111 -1.02 -2.57 8.23
CA MET A 111 -2.10 -3.34 7.60
C MET A 111 -1.96 -4.83 7.86
N TYR A 112 -0.76 -5.38 7.67
CA TYR A 112 -0.52 -6.81 7.86
C TYR A 112 -0.72 -7.23 9.32
N GLN A 113 -0.29 -6.42 10.27
CA GLN A 113 -0.51 -6.66 11.70
C GLN A 113 -2.01 -6.72 12.02
N ARG A 114 -2.83 -5.82 11.48
CA ARG A 114 -4.31 -5.90 11.62
C ARG A 114 -4.89 -7.21 11.08
N VAL A 115 -4.33 -7.73 9.98
CA VAL A 115 -4.74 -9.03 9.41
C VAL A 115 -4.36 -10.20 10.30
N ILE A 116 -3.14 -10.20 10.86
CA ILE A 116 -2.69 -11.23 11.80
C ILE A 116 -3.55 -11.21 13.07
N ASP A 117 -3.82 -10.02 13.62
CA ASP A 117 -4.62 -9.83 14.83
C ASP A 117 -6.12 -10.13 14.64
N GLY A 118 -6.55 -10.38 13.39
CA GLY A 118 -7.95 -10.61 13.05
C GLY A 118 -8.85 -9.38 13.17
N THR A 119 -8.25 -8.18 13.29
CA THR A 119 -8.96 -6.89 13.34
C THR A 119 -9.18 -6.28 11.96
N GLY A 120 -8.57 -6.85 10.92
CA GLY A 120 -8.73 -6.44 9.53
C GLY A 120 -8.56 -7.59 8.54
N GLN A 121 -8.74 -7.29 7.26
CA GLN A 121 -8.51 -8.20 6.14
C GLN A 121 -7.74 -7.47 5.04
N PHE A 122 -6.98 -8.20 4.23
CA PHE A 122 -6.36 -7.60 3.06
C PHE A 122 -7.44 -7.05 2.12
N PRO A 123 -7.25 -5.84 1.58
CA PRO A 123 -8.09 -5.31 0.52
C PRO A 123 -8.15 -6.26 -0.68
N ARG A 124 -9.22 -6.17 -1.47
CA ARG A 124 -9.30 -6.90 -2.74
C ARG A 124 -8.11 -6.50 -3.62
N GLU A 125 -7.52 -7.48 -4.29
CA GLU A 125 -6.42 -7.24 -5.23
C GLU A 125 -5.17 -6.63 -4.60
N TYR A 126 -5.03 -6.68 -3.26
CA TYR A 126 -3.93 -6.03 -2.54
C TYR A 126 -2.55 -6.47 -3.02
N PHE A 127 -2.40 -7.76 -3.33
CA PHE A 127 -1.16 -8.37 -3.80
C PHE A 127 -1.06 -8.50 -5.35
N LEU A 128 -1.90 -7.81 -6.13
CA LEU A 128 -1.81 -7.86 -7.60
C LEU A 128 -0.68 -6.97 -8.18
N GLY A 129 -0.03 -7.50 -9.22
CA GLY A 129 1.00 -6.79 -10.00
C GLY A 129 2.30 -6.52 -9.22
N GLN A 130 3.15 -5.64 -9.76
CA GLN A 130 4.46 -5.33 -9.16
C GLN A 130 4.35 -4.72 -7.76
N LYS A 131 3.39 -3.81 -7.54
CA LYS A 131 3.13 -3.24 -6.21
C LYS A 131 2.67 -4.31 -5.22
N GLY A 132 1.85 -5.25 -5.69
CA GLY A 132 1.40 -6.39 -4.92
C GLY A 132 2.52 -7.33 -4.51
N PHE A 133 3.43 -7.64 -5.43
CA PHE A 133 4.64 -8.41 -5.13
C PHE A 133 5.50 -7.73 -4.07
N TYR A 134 5.72 -6.41 -4.19
CA TYR A 134 6.43 -5.63 -3.17
C TYR A 134 5.76 -5.72 -1.79
N ARG A 135 4.43 -5.54 -1.72
CA ARG A 135 3.68 -5.70 -0.45
C ARG A 135 3.86 -7.09 0.14
N PHE A 136 3.79 -8.13 -0.68
CA PHE A 136 4.00 -9.49 -0.21
C PHE A 136 5.40 -9.68 0.38
N CYS A 137 6.44 -9.15 -0.29
CA CYS A 137 7.80 -9.15 0.24
C CYS A 137 7.92 -8.42 1.59
N VAL A 138 7.26 -7.27 1.74
CA VAL A 138 7.23 -6.53 3.02
C VAL A 138 6.55 -7.36 4.11
N CYS A 139 5.38 -7.94 3.84
CA CYS A 139 4.69 -8.80 4.81
C CYS A 139 5.52 -10.04 5.17
N LEU A 140 6.18 -10.66 4.20
CA LEU A 140 7.04 -11.83 4.42
C LEU A 140 8.26 -11.47 5.27
N CYS A 141 8.93 -10.34 4.96
CA CYS A 141 10.04 -9.82 5.76
C CYS A 141 9.59 -9.53 7.19
N TYR A 142 8.45 -8.87 7.38
CA TYR A 142 7.87 -8.62 8.71
C TYR A 142 7.61 -9.93 9.46
N LEU A 143 7.03 -10.92 8.80
CA LEU A 143 6.74 -12.23 9.38
C LEU A 143 8.02 -12.93 9.87
N ILE A 144 9.05 -12.98 9.02
CA ILE A 144 10.34 -13.59 9.34
C ILE A 144 11.00 -12.86 10.53
N SER A 145 11.11 -11.53 10.46
CA SER A 145 11.81 -10.75 11.48
C SER A 145 11.16 -10.82 12.86
N ASN A 146 9.82 -10.94 12.94
CA ASN A 146 9.10 -10.88 14.21
C ASN A 146 8.70 -12.23 14.79
N TYR A 147 8.46 -13.26 13.96
CA TYR A 147 7.89 -14.53 14.42
C TYR A 147 8.83 -15.72 14.23
N LYS A 148 9.74 -15.68 13.26
CA LYS A 148 10.72 -16.75 13.03
C LYS A 148 12.00 -16.20 12.38
N PRO A 149 12.87 -15.52 13.15
CA PRO A 149 14.13 -15.02 12.62
C PRO A 149 15.08 -16.17 12.29
N PHE A 150 15.81 -16.03 11.21
CA PHE A 150 16.86 -16.96 10.78
C PHE A 150 18.21 -16.27 10.87
N SER A 151 19.23 -16.99 11.33
CA SER A 151 20.62 -16.50 11.34
C SER A 151 21.37 -16.88 10.07
N ASP A 152 20.85 -17.86 9.33
CA ASP A 152 21.43 -18.39 8.11
C ASP A 152 20.41 -18.37 6.97
N ILE A 153 20.87 -18.03 5.77
CA ILE A 153 20.03 -17.90 4.58
C ILE A 153 19.68 -19.28 3.98
N GLU A 154 20.53 -20.30 4.12
CA GLU A 154 20.21 -21.66 3.69
C GLU A 154 19.04 -22.21 4.50
N GLU A 155 19.08 -22.06 5.83
CA GLU A 155 18.01 -22.46 6.74
C GLU A 155 16.67 -21.79 6.40
N LEU A 156 16.72 -20.50 6.04
CA LEU A 156 15.54 -19.74 5.61
C LEU A 156 14.91 -20.37 4.35
N PHE A 157 15.70 -20.59 3.30
CA PHE A 157 15.21 -21.17 2.06
C PHE A 157 14.78 -22.63 2.23
N GLU A 158 15.49 -23.40 3.06
CA GLU A 158 15.13 -24.77 3.38
C GLU A 158 13.76 -24.83 4.04
N PHE A 159 13.56 -24.03 5.09
CA PHE A 159 12.32 -24.00 5.85
C PHE A 159 11.11 -23.69 4.98
N PHE A 160 11.18 -22.65 4.15
CA PHE A 160 10.07 -22.28 3.26
C PHE A 160 9.86 -23.27 2.11
N SER A 161 10.77 -24.22 1.91
CA SER A 161 10.61 -25.35 0.98
C SER A 161 9.95 -26.59 1.60
N THR A 162 9.64 -26.58 2.91
CA THR A 162 8.98 -27.70 3.60
C THR A 162 7.48 -27.51 3.79
N SER A 163 6.78 -28.57 4.21
CA SER A 163 5.39 -28.49 4.65
C SER A 163 5.23 -27.61 5.89
N GLU A 164 6.21 -27.56 6.79
CA GLU A 164 6.15 -26.66 7.95
C GLU A 164 6.22 -25.19 7.52
N GLY A 165 7.08 -24.82 6.57
CA GLY A 165 7.11 -23.47 6.03
C GLY A 165 5.79 -23.05 5.38
N ARG A 166 5.13 -23.99 4.68
CA ARG A 166 3.81 -23.74 4.08
C ARG A 166 2.71 -23.61 5.13
N GLN A 167 2.75 -24.40 6.20
CA GLN A 167 1.82 -24.26 7.33
C GLN A 167 2.02 -22.93 8.05
N PHE A 168 3.28 -22.53 8.25
CA PHE A 168 3.62 -21.23 8.84
C PHE A 168 3.03 -20.06 8.04
N LEU A 169 3.11 -20.09 6.70
CA LEU A 169 2.44 -19.08 5.89
C LEU A 169 0.90 -19.09 6.03
N ASP A 170 0.30 -20.25 6.31
CA ASP A 170 -1.15 -20.39 6.51
C ASP A 170 -1.58 -19.74 7.82
N ASP A 171 -0.86 -20.08 8.89
CA ASP A 171 -1.10 -19.58 10.25
C ASP A 171 -1.06 -18.04 10.30
N TYR A 172 -0.19 -17.43 9.48
CA TYR A 172 -0.02 -15.98 9.36
C TYR A 172 -0.65 -15.37 8.10
N ARG A 173 -1.64 -16.04 7.49
CA ARG A 173 -2.52 -15.48 6.43
C ARG A 173 -1.83 -15.10 5.11
N LEU A 174 -0.62 -15.57 4.85
CA LEU A 174 0.10 -15.33 3.58
C LEU A 174 0.00 -16.48 2.58
N LYS A 175 -0.33 -17.71 3.00
CA LYS A 175 -0.45 -18.85 2.08
C LYS A 175 -1.55 -18.66 1.05
N THR A 176 -2.77 -18.30 1.47
CA THR A 176 -3.89 -18.10 0.55
C THR A 176 -3.61 -17.06 -0.53
N PRO A 177 -3.15 -15.83 -0.23
CA PRO A 177 -2.82 -14.87 -1.28
C PRO A 177 -1.65 -15.33 -2.17
N MET A 178 -0.65 -16.02 -1.60
CA MET A 178 0.45 -16.59 -2.38
C MET A 178 -0.03 -17.59 -3.43
N GLU A 179 -0.88 -18.54 -3.02
CA GLU A 179 -1.39 -19.59 -3.90
C GLU A 179 -2.37 -19.04 -4.95
N HIS A 180 -3.32 -18.19 -4.53
CA HIS A 180 -4.32 -17.65 -5.46
C HIS A 180 -3.73 -16.74 -6.54
N LEU A 181 -2.63 -16.06 -6.25
CA LEU A 181 -2.00 -15.13 -7.19
C LEU A 181 -0.74 -15.72 -7.84
N ASN A 182 -0.42 -16.99 -7.57
CA ASN A 182 0.80 -17.66 -8.03
C ASN A 182 2.07 -16.83 -7.74
N ILE A 183 2.16 -16.28 -6.52
CA ILE A 183 3.34 -15.53 -6.08
C ILE A 183 4.49 -16.52 -5.88
N ASP A 184 5.59 -16.29 -6.58
CA ASP A 184 6.81 -17.09 -6.46
C ASP A 184 7.51 -16.78 -5.12
N LEU A 185 7.26 -17.63 -4.11
CA LEU A 185 7.82 -17.49 -2.77
C LEU A 185 9.36 -17.48 -2.78
N LEU A 186 9.99 -18.31 -3.60
CA LEU A 186 11.46 -18.34 -3.69
C LEU A 186 11.99 -17.02 -4.25
N LYS A 187 11.28 -16.44 -5.23
CA LYS A 187 11.62 -15.11 -5.74
C LYS A 187 11.41 -14.01 -4.69
N CYS A 188 10.38 -14.13 -3.84
CA CYS A 188 10.20 -13.22 -2.71
C CYS A 188 11.36 -13.32 -1.72
N LEU A 189 11.78 -14.53 -1.35
CA LEU A 189 12.93 -14.76 -0.47
C LEU A 189 14.20 -14.12 -1.04
N GLU A 190 14.53 -14.41 -2.31
CA GLU A 190 15.67 -13.81 -3.00
C GLU A 190 15.64 -12.28 -2.95
N THR A 191 14.44 -11.69 -3.10
CA THR A 191 14.24 -10.24 -3.09
C THR A 191 14.47 -9.65 -1.71
N ILE A 192 13.95 -10.27 -0.65
CA ILE A 192 14.10 -9.74 0.72
C ILE A 192 15.49 -9.97 1.30
N THR A 193 16.25 -10.95 0.78
CA THR A 193 17.64 -11.23 1.17
C THR A 193 18.66 -10.77 0.13
N SER A 194 18.30 -9.80 -0.72
CA SER A 194 19.16 -9.35 -1.83
C SER A 194 20.49 -8.72 -1.41
N ASP A 195 20.62 -8.37 -0.13
CA ASP A 195 21.84 -7.88 0.51
C ASP A 195 22.86 -8.98 0.82
N ASN A 196 22.44 -10.25 0.80
CA ASN A 196 23.30 -11.41 0.94
C ASN A 196 23.80 -11.88 -0.44
N GLU A 197 25.13 -12.06 -0.59
CA GLU A 197 25.78 -12.46 -1.85
C GLU A 197 25.31 -13.83 -2.38
N ASP A 198 24.93 -14.75 -1.48
CA ASP A 198 24.50 -16.10 -1.82
C ASP A 198 23.00 -16.21 -2.12
N SER A 199 22.23 -15.12 -2.00
CA SER A 199 20.78 -15.10 -2.22
C SER A 199 20.37 -15.67 -3.58
N GLY A 200 21.07 -15.26 -4.65
CA GLY A 200 20.82 -15.77 -6.00
C GLY A 200 21.18 -17.25 -6.16
N LEU A 201 22.20 -17.73 -5.45
CA LEU A 201 22.61 -19.14 -5.45
C LEU A 201 21.53 -20.01 -4.80
N TYR A 202 21.05 -19.63 -3.61
CA TYR A 202 19.99 -20.37 -2.92
C TYR A 202 18.67 -20.35 -3.68
N TYR A 203 18.30 -19.22 -4.28
CA TYR A 203 17.15 -19.17 -5.18
C TYR A 203 17.27 -20.18 -6.33
N ALA A 204 18.41 -20.20 -7.03
CA ALA A 204 18.63 -21.15 -8.13
C ALA A 204 18.61 -22.61 -7.65
N TYR A 205 19.27 -22.91 -6.53
CA TYR A 205 19.33 -24.25 -5.95
C TYR A 205 17.95 -24.78 -5.53
N TYR A 206 17.18 -24.00 -4.76
CA TYR A 206 15.86 -24.43 -4.28
C TYR A 206 14.81 -24.46 -5.39
N LYS A 207 14.94 -23.60 -6.41
CA LYS A 207 14.11 -23.67 -7.61
C LYS A 207 14.36 -24.97 -8.38
N PHE A 208 15.62 -25.32 -8.61
CA PHE A 208 15.99 -26.60 -9.23
C PHE A 208 15.48 -27.80 -8.41
N LYS A 209 15.73 -27.80 -7.09
CA LYS A 209 15.28 -28.86 -6.17
C LYS A 209 13.76 -29.06 -6.21
N THR A 210 13.00 -27.98 -6.31
CA THR A 210 11.53 -28.02 -6.40
C THR A 210 11.06 -28.62 -7.72
N GLU A 211 11.62 -28.19 -8.84
CA GLU A 211 11.25 -28.72 -10.17
C GLU A 211 11.66 -30.18 -10.35
N TRP A 212 12.85 -30.56 -9.86
CA TRP A 212 13.32 -31.95 -9.87
C TRP A 212 12.39 -32.88 -9.09
N ARG A 213 11.95 -32.47 -7.89
CA ARG A 213 11.00 -33.25 -7.07
C ARG A 213 9.64 -33.43 -7.77
N LYS A 214 9.15 -32.41 -8.49
CA LYS A 214 7.91 -32.53 -9.26
C LYS A 214 8.03 -33.58 -10.36
N GLN A 215 9.16 -33.63 -11.07
CA GLN A 215 9.41 -34.61 -12.13
C GLN A 215 9.40 -36.04 -11.58
N LEU A 216 10.13 -36.30 -10.49
CA LEU A 216 10.14 -37.62 -9.83
C LEU A 216 8.73 -38.09 -9.46
N SER A 217 7.92 -37.22 -8.84
CA SER A 217 6.54 -37.57 -8.46
C SER A 217 5.61 -37.84 -9.65
N ALA A 218 5.87 -37.21 -10.80
CA ALA A 218 5.09 -37.41 -12.02
C ALA A 218 5.44 -38.72 -12.74
N GLU A 219 6.69 -39.18 -12.62
CA GLU A 219 7.13 -40.49 -13.11
C GLU A 219 6.52 -41.61 -12.25
N GLU A 220 6.55 -41.48 -10.92
CA GLU A 220 5.95 -42.46 -9.99
C GLU A 220 4.42 -42.58 -10.08
N SER A 221 3.73 -41.54 -10.57
CA SER A 221 2.26 -41.56 -10.72
C SER A 221 1.79 -42.14 -12.07
N ASN A 222 2.71 -42.36 -13.02
CA ASN A 222 2.42 -42.90 -14.36
C ASN A 222 2.80 -44.38 -14.50
N GLU A 223 3.32 -45.01 -13.44
CA GLU A 223 3.51 -46.46 -13.30
C GLU A 223 2.37 -47.10 -12.49
#